data_AF-A0A8T4UXN5-F1
#
_entry.id   AF-A0A8T4UXN5-F1
#
_cell.length_a   1.000
_cell.length_b   1.000
_cell.length_c   1.000
_cell.angle_alpha   90.00
_cell.angle_beta   90.00
_cell.angle_gamma   90.00
#
_symmetry.space_group_name_H-M   'P 1'
#
loop_
_entity.id
_entity.type
_entity.pdbx_description
1 polymer ?
#
loop_
_entity_poly.entity_id
_entity_poly.type
_entity_poly.pdbx_seq_one_letter_code
_entity_poly.pdbx_strand_id
1 'polypeptide(L)'
;MPKTNKKVKLALNPLTISKMAKEAKKEFPYKTGKVEFFLMGKSKFVEYLENSYITKDYKEEYNKTPAFVAHLKKDKNMIVFCEEILDKLTKRLKDKDKIDFIKALTTHELFHIINKHSIENEYEALKSEEEVHEEFEEEFPEYKKILDKFS
;
A
#
# COMPACT_ATOMS: atom_id res chain seq x y z
N MET A 1 9.32 -30.15 13.35
CA MET A 1 10.34 -29.08 13.27
C MET A 1 9.67 -27.78 12.88
N PRO A 2 9.65 -26.74 13.74
CA PRO A 2 9.14 -25.44 13.33
C PRO A 2 10.09 -24.83 12.29
N LYS A 3 9.57 -24.52 11.11
CA LYS A 3 10.33 -23.84 10.05
C LYS A 3 10.74 -22.46 10.60
N THR A 4 12.04 -22.26 10.77
CA THR A 4 12.61 -20.95 11.09
C THR A 4 12.18 -19.95 10.02
N ASN A 5 11.36 -18.97 10.40
CA ASN A 5 11.07 -17.79 9.59
C ASN A 5 12.40 -17.10 9.27
N LYS A 6 12.95 -17.36 8.08
CA LYS A 6 14.08 -16.59 7.56
C LYS A 6 13.60 -15.15 7.43
N LYS A 7 14.13 -14.26 8.27
CA LYS A 7 13.92 -12.81 8.12
C LYS A 7 14.38 -12.44 6.71
N VAL A 8 13.44 -12.08 5.85
CA VAL A 8 13.74 -11.55 4.52
C VAL A 8 14.43 -10.20 4.75
N LYS A 9 15.68 -10.09 4.30
CA LYS A 9 16.41 -8.83 4.38
C LYS A 9 15.95 -7.97 3.21
N LEU A 10 15.09 -7.00 3.50
CA LEU A 10 14.59 -6.03 2.53
C LEU A 10 15.73 -5.25 1.86
N ALA A 11 15.57 -4.94 0.57
CA ALA A 11 16.42 -4.03 -0.18
C ALA A 11 16.37 -2.58 0.32
N LEU A 12 15.32 -2.22 1.09
CA LEU A 12 15.20 -0.98 1.85
C LEU A 12 14.97 -1.29 3.33
N ASN A 13 15.68 -0.59 4.22
CA ASN A 13 15.46 -0.70 5.66
C ASN A 13 14.00 -0.30 6.01
N PRO A 14 13.28 -1.05 6.88
CA PRO A 14 11.96 -0.67 7.39
C PRO A 14 11.84 0.78 7.88
N LEU A 15 12.90 1.31 8.52
CA LEU A 15 12.95 2.70 8.96
C LEU A 15 12.92 3.67 7.78
N THR A 16 13.56 3.33 6.66
CA THR A 16 13.54 4.13 5.44
C THR A 16 12.14 4.13 4.83
N ILE A 17 11.50 2.97 4.72
CA ILE A 17 10.12 2.88 4.20
C ILE A 17 9.17 3.72 5.04
N SER A 18 9.22 3.58 6.38
CA SER A 18 8.40 4.40 7.30
C SER A 18 8.69 5.90 7.17
N LYS A 19 9.96 6.29 6.98
CA LYS A 19 10.35 7.69 6.75
C LYS A 19 9.75 8.23 5.45
N MET A 20 9.88 7.49 4.35
CA MET A 20 9.37 7.93 3.03
C MET A 20 7.84 8.01 3.02
N ALA A 21 7.15 7.05 3.66
CA ALA A 21 5.70 7.10 3.78
C ALA A 21 5.22 8.32 4.59
N LYS A 22 5.94 8.69 5.66
CA LYS A 22 5.68 9.92 6.43
C LYS A 22 5.95 11.18 5.63
N GLU A 23 6.96 11.18 4.77
CA GLU A 23 7.24 12.31 3.85
C GLU A 23 6.12 12.45 2.82
N ALA A 24 5.72 11.36 2.15
CA ALA A 24 4.59 11.37 1.23
C ALA A 24 3.31 11.91 1.90
N LYS A 25 3.02 11.48 3.13
CA LYS A 25 1.86 11.99 3.89
C LYS A 25 1.93 13.49 4.21
N LYS A 26 3.13 14.05 4.40
CA LYS A 26 3.33 15.49 4.60
C LYS A 26 3.17 16.28 3.30
N GLU A 27 3.60 15.70 2.19
CA GLU A 27 3.49 16.27 0.84
C GLU A 27 2.05 16.17 0.30
N PHE A 28 1.26 15.21 0.80
CA PHE A 28 -0.13 15.01 0.40
C PHE A 28 -1.04 16.18 0.84
N PRO A 29 -1.73 16.87 -0.11
CA PRO A 29 -2.43 18.11 0.17
C PRO A 29 -3.72 17.92 0.98
N TYR A 30 -4.25 16.70 1.06
CA TYR A 30 -5.53 16.43 1.70
C TYR A 30 -5.45 15.97 3.16
N LYS A 31 -6.51 16.28 3.90
CA LYS A 31 -6.65 15.92 5.29
C LYS A 31 -7.11 14.46 5.42
N THR A 32 -6.19 13.59 5.84
CA THR A 32 -6.45 12.14 6.03
C THR A 32 -6.56 11.71 7.50
N GLY A 33 -6.56 12.68 8.44
CA GLY A 33 -6.53 12.39 9.87
C GLY A 33 -5.20 11.78 10.33
N LYS A 34 -5.24 10.94 11.37
CA LYS A 34 -4.05 10.23 11.85
C LYS A 34 -3.84 8.98 10.98
N VAL A 35 -2.69 8.91 10.32
CA VAL A 35 -2.27 7.74 9.53
C VAL A 35 -1.07 7.08 10.20
N GLU A 36 -1.15 5.79 10.43
CA GLU A 36 -0.05 4.97 10.94
C GLU A 36 0.48 4.05 9.81
N PHE A 37 1.79 3.81 9.79
CA PHE A 37 2.45 3.04 8.75
C PHE A 37 3.07 1.79 9.34
N PHE A 38 2.74 0.61 8.79
CA PHE A 38 3.24 -0.67 9.28
C PHE A 38 3.85 -1.48 8.15
N LEU A 39 4.90 -2.23 8.48
CA LEU A 39 5.46 -3.23 7.61
C LEU A 39 5.17 -4.61 8.20
N MET A 40 4.72 -5.52 7.35
CA MET A 40 4.39 -6.88 7.74
C MET A 40 4.96 -7.87 6.73
N GLY A 41 5.39 -9.03 7.24
CA GLY A 41 5.72 -10.16 6.39
C GLY A 41 4.48 -10.70 5.68
N LYS A 42 4.66 -11.24 4.48
CA LYS A 42 3.62 -11.62 3.54
C LYS A 42 2.54 -12.53 4.14
N SER A 43 2.93 -13.48 4.98
CA SER A 43 1.95 -14.38 5.62
C SER A 43 0.93 -13.63 6.48
N LYS A 44 1.37 -12.66 7.30
CA LYS A 44 0.46 -11.87 8.14
C LYS A 44 -0.30 -10.83 7.31
N PHE A 45 0.36 -10.28 6.29
CA PHE A 45 -0.26 -9.34 5.37
C PHE A 45 -1.46 -9.96 4.64
N VAL A 46 -1.29 -11.16 4.08
CA VAL A 46 -2.37 -11.92 3.43
C VAL A 46 -3.48 -12.27 4.42
N GLU A 47 -3.12 -12.72 5.63
CA GLU A 47 -4.11 -12.97 6.69
C GLU A 47 -4.95 -11.73 7.03
N TYR A 48 -4.35 -10.53 7.04
CA TYR A 48 -5.08 -9.29 7.23
C TYR A 48 -6.04 -9.00 6.07
N LEU A 49 -5.54 -9.09 4.83
CA LEU A 49 -6.34 -8.86 3.62
C LEU A 49 -7.55 -9.79 3.54
N GLU A 50 -7.34 -11.09 3.81
CA GLU A 50 -8.42 -12.09 3.81
C GLU A 50 -9.50 -11.81 4.86
N ASN A 51 -9.18 -11.08 5.93
CA ASN A 51 -10.11 -10.70 6.98
C ASN A 51 -10.71 -9.28 6.79
N SER A 52 -10.08 -8.42 5.98
CA SER A 52 -10.51 -7.03 5.75
C SER A 52 -11.33 -6.84 4.48
N TYR A 53 -11.14 -7.70 3.46
CA TYR A 53 -11.89 -7.64 2.21
C TYR A 53 -12.94 -8.74 2.15
N ILE A 54 -14.09 -8.42 1.55
CA ILE A 54 -15.30 -9.25 1.53
C ILE A 54 -15.22 -10.45 0.57
N THR A 55 -14.20 -10.54 -0.29
CA THR A 55 -14.24 -11.47 -1.42
C THR A 55 -13.17 -12.57 -1.35
N LYS A 56 -13.64 -13.83 -1.38
CA LYS A 56 -12.81 -15.03 -1.50
C LYS A 56 -12.09 -15.15 -2.84
N ASP A 57 -12.48 -14.35 -3.83
CA ASP A 57 -12.08 -14.49 -5.23
C ASP A 57 -10.81 -13.71 -5.63
N TYR A 58 -10.34 -12.80 -4.77
CA TYR A 58 -9.13 -11.97 -5.02
C TYR A 58 -7.84 -12.53 -4.41
N LYS A 59 -7.83 -13.82 -4.03
CA LYS A 59 -6.65 -14.46 -3.42
C LYS A 59 -5.38 -14.37 -4.28
N GLU A 60 -5.54 -14.34 -5.61
CA GLU A 60 -4.41 -14.18 -6.53
C GLU A 60 -3.83 -12.76 -6.49
N GLU A 61 -4.68 -11.75 -6.34
CA GLU A 61 -4.30 -10.33 -6.25
C GLU A 61 -3.56 -10.03 -4.93
N TYR A 62 -3.97 -10.64 -3.81
CA TYR A 62 -3.29 -10.50 -2.49
C TYR A 62 -1.80 -10.84 -2.54
N ASN A 63 -1.40 -11.69 -3.50
CA ASN A 63 -0.01 -12.09 -3.66
C ASN A 63 0.86 -11.07 -4.40
N LYS A 64 0.24 -10.06 -5.01
CA LYS A 64 0.85 -8.99 -5.80
C LYS A 64 0.69 -7.60 -5.16
N THR A 65 -0.34 -7.40 -4.33
CA THR A 65 -0.62 -6.12 -3.65
C THR A 65 0.51 -5.70 -2.70
N PRO A 66 1.23 -4.59 -2.97
CA PRO A 66 2.38 -4.16 -2.17
C PRO A 66 2.00 -3.40 -0.89
N ALA A 67 0.82 -2.76 -0.86
CA ALA A 67 0.27 -2.07 0.29
C ALA A 67 -1.26 -2.06 0.25
N PHE A 68 -1.91 -1.79 1.37
CA PHE A 68 -3.34 -1.50 1.45
C PHE A 68 -3.66 -0.63 2.66
N VAL A 69 -4.86 -0.04 2.65
CA VAL A 69 -5.42 0.69 3.80
C VAL A 69 -6.24 -0.24 4.69
N ALA A 70 -5.85 -0.35 5.97
CA ALA A 70 -6.69 -0.90 7.03
C ALA A 70 -7.36 0.25 7.82
N HIS A 71 -8.68 0.35 7.74
CA HIS A 71 -9.45 1.30 8.56
C HIS A 71 -9.64 0.74 9.98
N LEU A 72 -9.16 1.46 10.99
CA LEU A 72 -9.42 1.13 12.40
C LEU A 72 -10.59 1.96 12.94
N LYS A 73 -11.26 1.45 13.99
CA LYS A 73 -12.28 2.21 14.74
C LYS A 73 -11.74 3.59 15.17
N LYS A 74 -12.58 4.63 15.09
CA LYS A 74 -12.32 6.03 15.52
C LYS A 74 -11.35 6.83 14.62
N ASP A 75 -11.58 6.85 13.29
CA ASP A 75 -10.83 7.68 12.32
C ASP A 75 -9.31 7.47 12.34
N LYS A 76 -8.86 6.29 12.75
CA LYS A 76 -7.46 5.90 12.66
C LYS A 76 -7.27 5.09 11.39
N ASN A 77 -6.52 5.65 10.45
CA ASN A 77 -6.18 4.95 9.23
C ASN A 77 -4.80 4.30 9.38
N MET A 78 -4.66 3.10 8.83
CA MET A 78 -3.40 2.39 8.81
C MET A 78 -3.07 2.05 7.37
N ILE A 79 -1.86 2.38 6.91
CA ILE A 79 -1.33 1.85 5.66
C ILE A 79 -0.37 0.73 6.01
N VAL A 80 -0.67 -0.46 5.51
CA VAL A 80 0.10 -1.68 5.76
C VAL A 80 0.87 -2.01 4.49
N PHE A 81 2.17 -2.21 4.61
CA PHE A 81 3.06 -2.60 3.52
C PHE A 81 3.48 -4.06 3.64
N CYS A 82 3.52 -4.77 2.51
CA CYS A 82 4.04 -6.13 2.45
C CYS A 82 5.54 -6.12 2.16
N GLU A 83 6.34 -6.54 3.13
CA GLU A 83 7.80 -6.55 3.06
C GLU A 83 8.33 -7.27 1.80
N GLU A 84 7.91 -8.51 1.59
CA GLU A 84 8.44 -9.36 0.52
C GLU A 84 7.98 -8.91 -0.87
N ILE A 85 6.78 -8.34 -0.99
CA ILE A 85 6.30 -7.82 -2.27
C ILE A 85 7.06 -6.52 -2.61
N LEU A 86 7.22 -5.61 -1.64
CA LEU A 86 8.05 -4.42 -1.82
C LEU A 86 9.48 -4.77 -2.23
N ASP A 87 10.11 -5.75 -1.55
CA ASP A 87 11.46 -6.21 -1.92
C ASP A 87 11.49 -6.77 -3.34
N LYS A 88 10.52 -7.62 -3.70
CA LYS A 88 10.42 -8.20 -5.05
C LYS A 88 10.38 -7.12 -6.13
N LEU A 89 9.57 -6.07 -5.93
CA LEU A 89 9.39 -4.97 -6.88
C LEU A 89 10.60 -4.03 -6.92
N THR A 90 11.25 -3.78 -5.79
CA THR A 90 12.25 -2.70 -5.66
C THR A 90 13.71 -3.14 -5.62
N LYS A 91 14.01 -4.43 -5.41
CA LYS A 91 15.39 -4.91 -5.15
C LYS A 91 16.41 -4.62 -6.25
N ARG A 92 15.98 -4.45 -7.50
CA ARG A 92 16.86 -4.16 -8.65
C ARG A 92 16.92 -2.69 -9.03
N LEU A 93 16.14 -1.85 -8.36
CA LEU A 93 16.06 -0.43 -8.65
C LEU A 93 17.22 0.33 -8.00
N LYS A 94 17.49 1.53 -8.51
CA LYS A 94 18.38 2.48 -7.83
C LYS A 94 17.67 3.07 -6.62
N ASP A 95 18.41 3.50 -5.61
CA ASP A 95 17.83 3.95 -4.35
C ASP A 95 16.83 5.10 -4.51
N LYS A 96 17.07 6.02 -5.46
CA LYS A 96 16.12 7.07 -5.81
C LYS A 96 14.79 6.49 -6.31
N ASP A 97 14.84 5.55 -7.26
CA ASP A 97 13.63 4.94 -7.82
C ASP A 97 12.86 4.13 -6.77
N LYS A 98 13.56 3.50 -5.81
CA LYS A 98 12.90 2.83 -4.68
C LYS A 98 12.17 3.83 -3.79
N ILE A 99 12.78 4.98 -3.50
CA ILE A 99 12.17 6.05 -2.69
C ILE A 99 10.93 6.59 -3.41
N ASP A 100 11.08 6.92 -4.69
CA ASP A 100 10.01 7.47 -5.51
C ASP A 100 8.83 6.47 -5.61
N PHE A 101 9.12 5.17 -5.74
CA PHE A 101 8.12 4.12 -5.69
C PHE A 101 7.36 4.06 -4.35
N ILE A 102 8.06 4.10 -3.21
CA ILE A 102 7.38 4.09 -1.89
C ILE A 102 6.53 5.34 -1.70
N LYS A 103 6.99 6.51 -2.16
CA LYS A 103 6.20 7.75 -2.09
C LYS A 103 4.96 7.67 -2.97
N ALA A 104 5.11 7.21 -4.21
CA ALA A 104 4.00 7.01 -5.14
C ALA A 104 2.96 6.05 -4.58
N LEU A 105 3.41 4.88 -4.10
CA LEU A 105 2.54 3.88 -3.49
C LEU A 105 1.81 4.44 -2.27
N THR A 106 2.54 5.09 -1.35
CA THR A 106 1.92 5.70 -0.16
C THR A 106 0.87 6.75 -0.55
N THR A 107 1.14 7.55 -1.58
CA THR A 107 0.23 8.61 -2.03
C THR A 107 -1.06 8.03 -2.60
N HIS A 108 -0.96 6.96 -3.40
CA HIS A 108 -2.12 6.21 -3.87
C HIS A 108 -2.97 5.66 -2.70
N GLU A 109 -2.34 5.05 -1.69
CA GLU A 109 -3.07 4.60 -0.49
C GLU A 109 -3.71 5.74 0.32
N LEU A 110 -3.20 6.97 0.22
CA LEU A 110 -3.81 8.13 0.87
C LEU A 110 -5.09 8.60 0.13
N PHE A 111 -5.20 8.37 -1.18
CA PHE A 111 -6.44 8.60 -1.92
C PHE A 111 -7.55 7.65 -1.47
N HIS A 112 -7.23 6.37 -1.26
CA HIS A 112 -8.15 5.40 -0.65
C HIS A 112 -8.71 5.90 0.70
N ILE A 113 -7.90 6.60 1.51
CA ILE A 113 -8.35 7.15 2.79
C ILE A 113 -9.34 8.32 2.65
N ILE A 114 -9.18 9.18 1.63
CA ILE A 114 -10.08 10.33 1.45
C ILE A 114 -11.37 9.95 0.71
N ASN A 115 -11.32 8.95 -0.16
CA ASN A 115 -12.49 8.51 -0.94
C ASN A 115 -13.46 7.66 -0.14
N LYS A 116 -13.10 7.17 1.06
CA LYS A 116 -13.99 6.66 2.13
C LYS A 116 -15.22 5.86 1.65
N HIS A 117 -15.08 5.04 0.61
CA HIS A 117 -16.18 4.20 0.18
C HIS A 117 -16.46 3.16 1.26
N SER A 118 -17.74 3.02 1.65
CA SER A 118 -18.17 1.82 2.36
C SER A 118 -18.13 0.70 1.33
N ILE A 119 -17.08 -0.13 1.37
CA ILE A 119 -16.93 -1.26 0.46
C ILE A 119 -17.65 -2.45 1.09
N GLU A 120 -18.87 -2.73 0.63
CA GLU A 120 -19.69 -3.86 1.08
C GLU A 120 -19.67 -5.02 0.09
N ASN A 121 -19.23 -4.78 -1.15
CA ASN A 121 -19.14 -5.80 -2.19
C ASN A 121 -18.02 -5.52 -3.21
N GLU A 122 -17.84 -6.46 -4.14
CA GLU A 122 -16.81 -6.41 -5.18
C GLU A 122 -16.95 -5.23 -6.13
N TYR A 123 -18.18 -4.94 -6.58
CA TYR A 123 -18.43 -3.87 -7.53
C TYR A 123 -18.06 -2.50 -6.94
N GLU A 124 -18.36 -2.29 -5.66
CA GLU A 124 -17.96 -1.10 -4.93
C GLU A 124 -16.44 -1.01 -4.73
N ALA A 125 -15.76 -2.14 -4.53
CA ALA A 125 -14.30 -2.18 -4.45
C ALA A 125 -13.65 -1.76 -5.78
N LEU A 126 -14.14 -2.29 -6.90
CA LEU A 126 -13.65 -1.95 -8.24
C LEU A 126 -13.90 -0.48 -8.57
N LYS A 127 -15.12 0.01 -8.31
CA LYS A 127 -15.46 1.41 -8.55
C LYS A 127 -14.62 2.36 -7.68
N SER A 128 -14.42 2.02 -6.41
CA SER A 128 -13.56 2.79 -5.51
C SER A 128 -12.11 2.83 -6.02
N GLU A 129 -11.61 1.71 -6.57
CA GLU A 129 -10.26 1.66 -7.14
C GLU A 129 -10.15 2.51 -8.42
N GLU A 130 -11.15 2.45 -9.31
CA GLU A 130 -11.22 3.29 -10.51
C GLU A 130 -11.21 4.78 -10.15
N GLU A 131 -12.05 5.22 -9.21
CA GLU A 131 -12.11 6.62 -8.75
C GLU A 131 -10.77 7.07 -8.14
N VAL A 132 -10.16 6.22 -7.29
CA VAL A 132 -8.81 6.49 -6.75
C VAL A 132 -7.76 6.58 -7.85
N HIS A 133 -7.84 5.73 -8.87
CA HIS A 133 -6.88 5.70 -9.97
C HIS A 133 -6.95 6.97 -10.82
N GLU A 134 -8.16 7.41 -11.17
CA GLU A 134 -8.42 8.61 -11.95
C GLU A 134 -7.91 9.86 -11.22
N GLU A 135 -8.31 10.05 -9.95
CA GLU A 135 -7.89 11.21 -9.16
C GLU A 135 -6.37 11.23 -8.92
N PHE A 136 -5.77 10.06 -8.65
CA PHE A 136 -4.33 9.95 -8.45
C PHE A 136 -3.54 10.26 -9.73
N GLU A 137 -4.04 9.84 -10.90
CA GLU A 137 -3.42 10.15 -12.19
C GLU A 137 -3.51 11.64 -12.53
N GLU A 138 -4.65 12.28 -12.26
CA GLU A 138 -4.84 13.71 -12.50
C GLU A 138 -3.91 14.56 -11.64
N GLU A 139 -3.80 14.24 -10.34
CA GLU A 139 -3.05 15.07 -9.40
C GLU A 139 -1.56 14.74 -9.32
N PHE A 140 -1.20 13.46 -9.46
CA PHE A 140 0.16 12.97 -9.33
C PHE A 140 0.58 12.12 -10.54
N PRO A 141 0.53 12.66 -11.77
CA PRO A 141 0.81 11.90 -12.99
C PRO A 141 2.21 11.29 -13.04
N GLU A 142 3.20 11.94 -12.41
CA GLU A 142 4.56 11.39 -12.34
C GLU A 142 4.65 10.19 -11.38
N TYR A 143 3.87 10.17 -10.30
CA TYR A 143 3.77 9.02 -9.40
C TYR A 143 2.99 7.88 -10.05
N LYS A 144 1.95 8.19 -10.82
CA LYS A 144 1.25 7.22 -11.66
C LYS A 144 2.20 6.50 -12.62
N LYS A 145 2.99 7.26 -13.38
CA LYS A 145 4.03 6.71 -14.28
C LYS A 145 5.06 5.84 -13.56
N ILE A 146 5.31 6.09 -12.28
CA ILE A 146 6.20 5.24 -11.48
C ILE A 146 5.49 3.92 -11.18
N LEU A 147 4.25 3.93 -10.68
CA LEU A 147 3.50 2.71 -10.34
C LEU A 147 3.27 1.82 -11.56
N ASP A 148 2.94 2.39 -12.72
CA ASP A 148 2.67 1.64 -13.96
C ASP A 148 3.87 0.84 -14.49
N LYS A 149 5.09 1.14 -14.03
CA LYS A 149 6.28 0.33 -14.36
C LYS A 149 6.31 -1.02 -13.63
N PHE A 150 5.43 -1.20 -12.64
CA PHE A 150 5.42 -2.34 -11.72
C PHE A 150 4.09 -3.11 -11.69
N SER A 151 3.08 -2.62 -12.40
CA SER A 151 1.77 -3.25 -12.59
C SER A 151 1.80 -4.41 -13.58
#